data_AF-A0A9P6LRJ1-F1
#
_entry.id   AF-A0A9P6LRJ1-F1
#
_cell.length_a   1.000
_cell.length_b   1.000
_cell.length_c   1.000
_cell.angle_alpha   90.00
_cell.angle_beta   90.00
_cell.angle_gamma   90.00
#
_symmetry.space_group_name_H-M   'P 1'
#
loop_
_entity.id
_entity.type
_entity.pdbx_description
1 polymer ?
#
loop_
_entity_poly.entity_id
_entity_poly.type
_entity_poly.pdbx_seq_one_letter_code
_entity_poly.pdbx_strand_id
1 'polypeptide(L)' 'MGSHRSGETEDFTIADLVVGLRTGQIKTGAPCRSERLAKYNQLLRIEEELNGESIYAGRSFRQAHLL' A
#
# COMPACT_ATOMS: atom_id res chain seq x y z
N MET A 1 -6.92 4.35 -6.42
CA MET A 1 -6.86 3.03 -5.77
C MET A 1 -5.91 2.16 -6.55
N GLY A 2 -4.77 1.79 -5.97
CA GLY A 2 -3.89 0.77 -6.56
C GLY A 2 -4.53 -0.62 -6.41
N SER A 3 -4.35 -1.49 -7.39
CA SER A 3 -4.93 -2.84 -7.35
C SER A 3 -3.93 -3.85 -7.86
N HIS A 4 -3.92 -5.02 -7.21
CA HIS A 4 -3.29 -6.21 -7.75
C HIS A 4 -4.08 -6.80 -8.94
N ARG A 5 -3.53 -7.85 -9.55
CA ARG A 5 -4.20 -8.75 -10.52
C ARG A 5 -4.39 -10.17 -9.94
N SER A 6 -5.15 -11.02 -10.62
CA SER A 6 -5.46 -12.38 -10.11
C SER A 6 -4.22 -13.29 -10.10
N GLY A 7 -3.35 -13.21 -11.12
CA GLY A 7 -2.00 -13.77 -11.11
C GLY A 7 -0.99 -12.69 -10.73
N GLU A 8 -0.44 -12.76 -9.52
CA GLU A 8 0.58 -11.84 -9.01
C GLU A 8 1.90 -12.56 -8.79
N THR A 9 2.96 -11.77 -8.74
CA THR A 9 4.31 -12.20 -8.36
C THR A 9 4.67 -11.63 -6.99
N GLU A 10 5.85 -11.94 -6.48
CA GLU A 10 6.36 -11.32 -5.23
C GLU A 10 6.78 -9.87 -5.40
N ASP A 11 6.71 -9.31 -6.62
CA ASP A 11 6.94 -7.90 -6.89
C ASP A 11 6.01 -7.03 -6.04
N PHE A 12 6.54 -6.00 -5.39
CA PHE A 12 5.77 -5.13 -4.51
C PHE A 12 5.63 -3.70 -5.03
N THR A 13 5.95 -3.44 -6.31
CA THR A 13 5.96 -2.11 -6.93
C THR A 13 4.67 -1.32 -6.70
N ILE A 14 3.52 -2.01 -6.66
CA ILE A 14 2.24 -1.35 -6.42
C ILE A 14 2.08 -0.77 -5.00
N ALA A 15 2.83 -1.26 -4.01
CA ALA A 15 2.86 -0.70 -2.67
C ALA A 15 3.52 0.67 -2.68
N ASP A 16 4.74 0.76 -3.24
CA ASP A 16 5.49 2.00 -3.39
C ASP A 16 4.74 3.02 -4.26
N LEU A 17 4.13 2.55 -5.35
CA LEU A 17 3.33 3.40 -6.24
C LEU A 17 2.15 4.07 -5.53
N VAL A 18 1.42 3.33 -4.69
CA VAL A 18 0.25 3.86 -3.96
C VAL A 18 0.64 4.92 -2.95
N VAL A 19 1.79 4.74 -2.28
CA VAL A 19 2.35 5.69 -1.32
C VAL A 19 2.85 6.94 -2.05
N GLY A 20 3.68 6.78 -3.10
CA GLY A 20 4.23 7.88 -3.88
C GLY A 20 3.16 8.74 -4.56
N LEU A 21 2.08 8.12 -5.04
CA LEU A 21 0.93 8.83 -5.61
C LEU A 21 -0.07 9.36 -4.55
N ARG A 22 0.17 9.13 -3.25
CA ARG A 22 -0.68 9.54 -2.13
C ARG A 22 -2.16 9.20 -2.32
N THR A 23 -2.44 8.01 -2.87
CA THR A 23 -3.82 7.65 -3.24
C THR A 23 -4.69 7.24 -2.05
N GLY A 24 -4.09 6.92 -0.90
CA GLY A 24 -4.79 6.60 0.35
C GLY A 24 -5.46 5.23 0.42
N GLN A 25 -5.42 4.43 -0.64
CA GLN A 25 -6.09 3.13 -0.70
C GLN A 25 -5.46 2.18 -1.72
N ILE A 26 -5.34 0.92 -1.31
CA ILE A 26 -4.83 -0.18 -2.13
C ILE A 26 -5.68 -1.43 -1.92
N LYS A 27 -5.94 -2.15 -3.00
CA LYS A 27 -6.53 -3.49 -2.98
C LYS A 27 -5.49 -4.50 -3.44
N THR A 28 -4.82 -5.15 -2.49
CA THR A 28 -3.77 -6.14 -2.80
C THR A 28 -4.07 -7.56 -2.30
N GLY A 29 -5.35 -7.86 -2.00
CA GLY A 29 -5.86 -9.22 -1.79
C GLY A 29 -6.16 -9.54 -0.34
N ALA A 30 -6.43 -10.81 -0.06
CA ALA A 30 -6.51 -11.26 1.33
C ALA A 30 -5.10 -11.32 1.95
N PRO A 31 -4.98 -11.24 3.29
CA PRO A 31 -3.71 -11.41 4.00
C PRO A 31 -3.30 -12.90 4.03
N CYS A 32 -3.21 -13.51 2.86
CA CYS A 32 -2.79 -14.88 2.64
C CYS A 32 -2.10 -15.01 1.28
N ARG A 33 -1.23 -16.01 1.17
CA ARG A 33 -0.31 -16.24 0.04
C ARG A 33 0.76 -15.14 -0.10
N SER A 34 2.01 -15.58 -0.30
CA SER A 34 3.19 -14.72 -0.20
C SER A 34 3.19 -13.57 -1.21
N GLU A 35 2.63 -13.76 -2.41
CA GLU A 35 2.58 -12.71 -3.43
C GLU A 35 1.69 -11.53 -3.04
N ARG A 36 0.77 -11.72 -2.09
CA ARG A 36 -0.09 -10.67 -1.52
C ARG A 36 0.58 -10.04 -0.30
N LEU A 37 1.12 -10.88 0.58
CA LEU A 37 1.85 -10.46 1.77
C LEU A 37 3.07 -9.61 1.41
N ALA A 38 3.74 -9.87 0.28
CA ALA A 38 4.85 -9.06 -0.19
C ALA A 38 4.54 -7.56 -0.25
N LYS A 39 3.34 -7.20 -0.75
CA LYS A 39 2.89 -5.79 -0.82
C LYS A 39 2.53 -5.24 0.55
N TYR A 40 1.83 -6.01 1.39
CA TYR A 40 1.49 -5.58 2.75
C TYR A 40 2.75 -5.35 3.61
N ASN A 41 3.70 -6.27 3.54
CA ASN A 41 4.97 -6.16 4.25
C ASN A 41 5.78 -4.97 3.73
N GLN A 42 5.73 -4.68 2.43
CA GLN A 42 6.37 -3.49 1.89
C GLN A 42 5.74 -2.21 2.43
N LEU A 43 4.41 -2.12 2.56
CA LEU A 43 3.76 -0.96 3.18
C LEU A 43 4.21 -0.76 4.63
N LEU A 44 4.36 -1.84 5.41
CA LEU A 44 4.88 -1.77 6.78
C LEU A 44 6.32 -1.26 6.82
N ARG A 45 7.19 -1.73 5.91
CA ARG A 45 8.57 -1.23 5.80
C ARG A 45 8.62 0.24 5.43
N ILE A 46 7.78 0.69 4.50
CA ILE A 46 7.69 2.09 4.11
C ILE A 46 7.22 2.95 5.29
N GLU A 47 6.21 2.49 6.05
CA GLU A 47 5.75 3.20 7.26
C GLU A 47 6.87 3.31 8.31
N GLU A 48 7.63 2.23 8.52
CA GLU A 48 8.81 2.24 9.40
C GLU A 48 9.90 3.20 8.90
N GLU A 49 10.20 3.20 7.59
CA GLU A 49 11.21 4.06 6.97
C GLU A 49 10.85 5.55 7.06
N LEU A 50 9.56 5.88 6.94
CA LEU A 50 9.07 7.25 7.08
C LEU A 50 9.11 7.76 8.53
N ASN A 51 9.38 6.90 9.50
CA ASN A 51 9.74 7.27 10.88
C ASN A 51 8.81 8.34 11.53
N GLY A 52 7.50 8.18 11.36
CA GLY A 52 6.50 9.10 11.92
C GLY A 52 6.10 10.27 11.03
N GLU A 53 6.75 10.45 9.87
CA GLU A 53 6.37 11.45 8.86
C GLU A 53 5.20 10.99 7.96
N SER A 54 4.75 9.75 8.10
CA SER A 54 3.61 9.21 7.36
C SER A 54 2.27 9.43 8.08
N ILE A 55 1.23 9.76 7.33
CA ILE A 55 -0.15 9.84 7.84
C ILE A 55 -0.98 8.68 7.28
N TYR A 56 -1.59 7.88 8.16
CA TYR A 56 -2.55 6.86 7.75
C TYR A 56 -3.86 7.51 7.27
N ALA A 57 -4.25 7.21 6.03
CA ALA A 57 -5.39 7.87 5.38
C ALA A 57 -6.75 7.63 6.07
N GLY A 58 -6.91 6.49 6.77
CA GLY A 58 -8.10 6.18 7.57
C GLY A 58 -9.43 6.39 6.83
N ARG A 59 -10.35 7.14 7.44
CA ARG A 59 -11.67 7.45 6.84
C ARG A 59 -11.58 8.36 5.62
N SER A 60 -10.49 9.11 5.49
CA SER A 60 -10.22 10.04 4.39
C SER A 60 -9.54 9.36 3.20
N PHE A 61 -9.58 8.04 3.09
CA PHE A 61 -8.93 7.26 2.02
C PHE A 61 -9.25 7.72 0.59
N ARG A 62 -10.38 8.41 0.37
CA ARG A 62 -10.76 8.97 -0.94
C ARG A 62 -10.09 10.31 -1.26
N GLN A 63 -9.57 11.00 -0.24
CA GLN A 63 -9.03 12.36 -0.30
C GLN A 63 -7.67 12.46 0.41
N ALA A 64 -6.91 11.37 0.47
CA ALA A 64 -5.66 11.30 1.24
C ALA A 64 -4.58 12.30 0.78
N HIS A 65 -4.67 12.83 -0.44
CA HIS A 65 -3.80 13.89 -0.94
C HIS A 65 -3.98 15.24 -0.21
N LEU A 66 -5.02 15.40 0.61
CA LEU A 66 -5.31 16.59 1.42
C LEU A 66 -4.85 16.47 2.88
N LEU A 67 -4.37 15.30 3.30
CA LEU A 67 -3.79 15.07 4.64
C LEU A 67 -2.31 15.41 4.62
#